data_AF-A0A934YF34-F1
#
_entry.id   AF-A0A934YF34-F1
#
_cell.length_a   1.000
_cell.length_b   1.000
_cell.length_c   1.000
_cell.angle_alpha   90.00
_cell.angle_beta   90.00
_cell.angle_gamma   90.00
#
_symmetry.space_group_name_H-M   'P 1'
#
loop_
_entity.id
_entity.type
_entity.pdbx_description
1 polymer ?
#
loop_
_entity_poly.entity_id
_entity_poly.type
_entity_poly.pdbx_seq_one_letter_code
_entity_poly.pdbx_strand_id
1 'polypeptide(L)'
;MRLNARLARLARLARLPRAAAAPLRSPRPSLASLGAIACLALGAIDCSSGFGTLNTKARVKVELAPSTNAGERFKPLPLSFDGPVPFVVNVAALRADGAVDTSFNGWMRLNAKPGNVQSLSGAGVSGRSVKLENGVASNITVLLENAYGESYILAQDAGYEPADPVRDPPPKCADGLDNDGDGLIDFPADPGCAFANDDTEESGTYAEGASPTLYFALPRIADVRGVNTGGGTTAYPKQPIRLDTGFHERPDGTQVFDFDTVVTRIAANGFYTSDVSDGRGFNSVFSFNFNPPPRMRVCDRIRSHGGTATEFFGFTQVSFPTWTLEEWNPKLRPCGVPEPRLLEPGDVVDSTGAVQIANLLKLSGSLVRASSEGRLEVRITKLLGPGHPKPNPAIKDNPSLPKFLLTEDATNCDLNEDGKISFATDDPEGACSDTCTKNSECTEFSNFQGRSSFRLVFTDGIRVANIQANGSTDSAFHPDELRGKKIRAFTGTLTYFSGGSQFTIEARCGDDIVVDVAKAPLPSDKACVFPRTFAEESPQ
;
A
#
# COMPACT_ATOMS: atom_id res chain seq x y z
N MET A 1 -35.52 37.66 -48.72
CA MET A 1 -36.35 37.42 -49.92
C MET A 1 -36.14 35.96 -50.31
N ARG A 2 -37.24 35.19 -50.34
CA ARG A 2 -37.49 33.76 -50.68
C ARG A 2 -36.31 32.97 -51.31
N LEU A 3 -36.04 31.70 -50.96
CA LEU A 3 -36.85 30.48 -51.22
C LEU A 3 -36.26 29.30 -50.38
N ASN A 4 -37.06 28.49 -49.66
CA ASN A 4 -37.69 27.20 -50.08
C ASN A 4 -36.67 26.16 -50.61
N ALA A 5 -36.58 24.89 -50.17
CA ALA A 5 -37.66 23.97 -49.83
C ALA A 5 -37.18 22.64 -49.16
N ARG A 6 -38.04 22.12 -48.26
CA ARG A 6 -38.38 20.69 -47.94
C ARG A 6 -37.34 19.79 -47.23
N LEU A 7 -37.47 19.43 -45.94
CA LEU A 7 -38.47 18.66 -45.15
C LEU A 7 -38.40 17.12 -45.26
N ALA A 8 -38.26 16.50 -44.07
CA ALA A 8 -38.79 15.21 -43.55
C ALA A 8 -37.63 14.34 -43.02
N ARG A 9 -37.47 13.92 -41.75
CA ARG A 9 -38.29 13.49 -40.59
C ARG A 9 -37.28 13.46 -39.39
N LEU A 10 -37.56 13.47 -38.09
CA LEU A 10 -38.72 13.46 -37.21
C LEU A 10 -38.13 13.84 -35.83
N ALA A 11 -38.54 14.95 -35.23
CA ALA A 11 -38.26 15.27 -33.83
C ALA A 11 -39.45 16.08 -33.28
N ARG A 12 -40.12 15.54 -32.25
CA ARG A 12 -41.09 16.25 -31.40
C ARG A 12 -40.40 16.34 -30.04
N LEU A 13 -39.81 17.50 -29.69
CA LEU A 13 -40.41 18.60 -28.89
C LEU A 13 -40.89 18.09 -27.51
N ALA A 14 -40.18 18.30 -26.38
CA ALA A 14 -39.69 19.50 -25.70
C ALA A 14 -40.74 20.28 -24.89
N ARG A 15 -40.38 20.55 -23.61
CA ARG A 15 -40.76 21.68 -22.72
C ARG A 15 -42.17 21.62 -22.08
N LEU A 16 -42.41 21.91 -20.79
CA LEU A 16 -41.85 22.86 -19.80
C LEU A 16 -42.19 22.45 -18.33
N PRO A 17 -41.68 23.18 -17.29
CA PRO A 17 -41.75 22.83 -15.85
C PRO A 17 -42.74 23.67 -15.00
N ARG A 18 -42.70 23.40 -13.67
CA ARG A 18 -43.27 24.08 -12.45
C ARG A 18 -44.65 23.62 -11.93
N ALA A 19 -44.67 22.97 -10.76
CA ALA A 19 -45.18 23.50 -9.48
C ALA A 19 -45.31 22.38 -8.42
N ALA A 20 -45.04 22.71 -7.15
CA ALA A 20 -45.28 21.86 -5.98
C ALA A 20 -46.59 22.26 -5.28
N ALA A 21 -47.35 21.28 -4.80
CA ALA A 21 -48.31 21.39 -3.69
C ALA A 21 -48.61 19.98 -3.12
N ALA A 22 -48.55 19.87 -1.78
CA ALA A 22 -48.56 18.66 -0.95
C ALA A 22 -49.99 18.09 -0.67
N PRO A 23 -50.25 17.33 0.41
CA PRO A 23 -49.85 15.95 0.75
C PRO A 23 -51.08 15.02 0.98
N LEU A 24 -50.90 13.70 0.94
CA LEU A 24 -51.96 12.73 1.29
C LEU A 24 -51.84 12.25 2.74
N ARG A 25 -52.96 12.40 3.46
CA ARG A 25 -53.20 12.13 4.89
C ARG A 25 -53.32 10.65 5.23
N SER A 26 -52.83 10.32 6.43
CA SER A 26 -53.17 9.17 7.27
C SER A 26 -54.63 9.13 7.74
N PRO A 27 -55.13 7.97 8.18
CA PRO A 27 -55.92 7.90 9.41
C PRO A 27 -55.27 7.01 10.49
N ARG A 28 -55.50 7.44 11.74
CA ARG A 28 -54.96 6.93 13.01
C ARG A 28 -55.54 5.57 13.44
N PRO A 29 -54.86 4.83 14.34
CA PRO A 29 -55.39 3.62 14.98
C PRO A 29 -56.27 3.97 16.20
N SER A 30 -57.22 3.09 16.51
CA SER A 30 -57.98 3.07 17.76
C SER A 30 -57.78 1.73 18.48
N LEU A 31 -57.91 1.78 19.80
CA LEU A 31 -57.45 0.83 20.81
C LEU A 31 -58.16 -0.54 20.86
N ALA A 32 -57.39 -1.50 21.38
CA ALA A 32 -57.73 -2.59 22.31
C ALA A 32 -58.45 -3.84 21.79
N SER A 33 -57.73 -4.97 21.85
CA SER A 33 -58.20 -6.19 22.56
C SER A 33 -57.09 -7.24 22.64
N LEU A 34 -56.81 -7.71 23.86
CA LEU A 34 -55.97 -8.87 24.19
C LEU A 34 -56.48 -10.14 23.50
N GLY A 35 -55.58 -11.03 23.06
CA GLY A 35 -55.95 -12.40 22.68
C GLY A 35 -54.81 -13.21 22.07
N ALA A 36 -54.17 -14.03 22.92
CA ALA A 36 -53.37 -15.24 22.62
C ALA A 36 -52.65 -15.35 21.25
N ILE A 37 -51.32 -15.22 21.27
CA ILE A 37 -50.47 -15.78 20.21
C ILE A 37 -50.39 -17.29 20.43
N ALA A 38 -51.13 -18.05 19.64
CA ALA A 38 -50.86 -19.47 19.43
C ALA A 38 -49.60 -19.57 18.57
N CYS A 39 -48.48 -19.98 19.17
CA CYS A 39 -47.31 -20.43 18.43
C CYS A 39 -47.67 -21.71 17.66
N LEU A 40 -47.93 -21.57 16.36
CA LEU A 40 -47.94 -22.68 15.43
C LEU A 40 -46.51 -23.20 15.28
N ALA A 41 -46.25 -24.34 15.92
CA ALA A 41 -45.06 -25.15 15.70
C ALA A 41 -45.11 -25.69 14.26
N LEU A 42 -44.39 -25.03 13.36
CA LEU A 42 -43.94 -25.65 12.12
C LEU A 42 -42.68 -26.43 12.47
N GLY A 43 -42.79 -27.75 12.39
CA GLY A 43 -41.73 -28.70 12.70
C GLY A 43 -40.44 -28.38 11.95
N ALA A 44 -39.34 -28.54 12.66
CA ALA A 44 -37.99 -28.53 12.12
C ALA A 44 -37.93 -29.44 10.89
N ILE A 45 -37.72 -28.84 9.72
CA ILE A 45 -37.07 -29.57 8.63
C ILE A 45 -35.62 -29.68 9.08
N ASP A 46 -35.28 -30.91 9.41
CA ASP A 46 -33.98 -31.38 9.88
C ASP A 46 -32.93 -31.11 8.79
N CYS A 47 -32.15 -30.04 8.94
CA CYS A 47 -30.93 -29.83 8.16
C CYS A 47 -29.78 -30.60 8.83
N SER A 48 -29.83 -31.94 8.85
CA SER A 48 -28.83 -32.76 9.57
C SER A 48 -28.31 -33.98 8.81
N SER A 49 -28.02 -33.85 7.50
CA SER A 49 -27.37 -34.97 6.80
C SER A 49 -26.49 -34.57 5.61
N GLY A 50 -25.75 -33.46 5.70
CA GLY A 50 -24.86 -33.06 4.60
C GLY A 50 -23.77 -32.04 4.92
N PHE A 51 -23.67 -31.60 6.17
CA PHE A 51 -22.54 -30.82 6.65
C PHE A 51 -22.07 -31.48 7.95
N GLY A 52 -20.79 -31.88 7.98
CA GLY A 52 -20.20 -32.61 9.10
C GLY A 52 -20.47 -31.92 10.44
N THR A 53 -20.63 -32.72 11.50
CA THR A 53 -20.81 -32.19 12.85
C THR A 53 -19.50 -31.55 13.32
N LEU A 54 -19.47 -30.22 13.49
CA LEU A 54 -18.32 -29.55 14.11
C LEU A 54 -18.09 -30.11 15.52
N ASN A 55 -16.93 -30.71 15.75
CA ASN A 55 -16.53 -31.19 17.07
C ASN A 55 -16.19 -30.00 17.98
N THR A 56 -17.21 -29.45 18.64
CA THR A 56 -17.10 -28.30 19.58
C THR A 56 -16.39 -28.63 20.89
N LYS A 57 -15.88 -29.86 21.08
CA LYS A 57 -15.28 -30.32 22.33
C LYS A 57 -13.75 -30.24 22.36
N ALA A 58 -13.11 -30.19 21.19
CA ALA A 58 -11.65 -30.13 21.10
C ALA A 58 -11.15 -28.71 21.34
N ARG A 59 -10.22 -28.57 22.28
CA ARG A 59 -9.54 -27.30 22.57
C ARG A 59 -8.04 -27.51 22.46
N VAL A 60 -7.33 -26.54 21.92
CA VAL A 60 -5.88 -26.58 21.81
C VAL A 60 -5.30 -25.49 22.70
N LYS A 61 -4.26 -25.84 23.45
CA LYS A 61 -3.52 -24.91 24.29
C LYS A 61 -2.09 -24.81 23.78
N VAL A 62 -1.62 -23.59 23.58
CA VAL A 62 -0.22 -23.30 23.27
C VAL A 62 0.35 -22.52 24.45
N GLU A 63 1.39 -23.05 25.08
CA GLU A 63 2.07 -22.39 26.20
C GLU A 63 3.50 -22.07 25.82
N LEU A 64 3.98 -20.91 26.25
CA LEU A 64 5.39 -20.57 26.12
C LEU A 64 6.18 -21.27 27.24
N ALA A 65 7.36 -21.81 26.91
CA ALA A 65 8.26 -22.32 27.92
C ALA A 65 8.71 -21.17 28.87
N PRO A 66 8.93 -21.43 30.17
CA PRO A 66 9.23 -20.38 31.15
C PRO A 66 10.46 -19.51 30.83
N SER A 67 11.42 -20.03 30.07
CA SER A 67 12.62 -19.32 29.63
C SER A 67 12.42 -18.43 28.40
N THR A 68 11.23 -18.47 27.79
CA THR A 68 10.93 -17.74 26.56
C THR A 68 10.59 -16.29 26.87
N ASN A 69 11.35 -15.35 26.30
CA ASN A 69 11.05 -13.93 26.41
C ASN A 69 9.97 -13.54 25.38
N ALA A 70 8.74 -13.32 25.85
CA ALA A 70 7.62 -12.88 25.02
C ALA A 70 7.57 -11.36 24.79
N GLY A 71 8.44 -10.59 25.44
CA GLY A 71 8.28 -9.14 25.57
C GLY A 71 7.13 -8.77 26.52
N GLU A 72 6.98 -7.48 26.75
CA GLU A 72 5.88 -6.92 27.55
C GLU A 72 5.18 -5.80 26.76
N ARG A 73 3.91 -5.53 27.05
CA ARG A 73 3.10 -4.50 26.36
C ARG A 73 3.81 -3.15 26.24
N PHE A 74 4.48 -2.70 27.30
CA PHE A 74 5.21 -1.42 27.35
C PHE A 74 6.72 -1.56 27.18
N LYS A 75 7.22 -2.78 26.97
CA LYS A 75 8.62 -3.09 26.68
C LYS A 75 8.66 -4.23 25.65
N PRO A 76 8.19 -3.96 24.42
CA PRO A 76 8.11 -5.00 23.41
C PRO A 76 9.50 -5.40 22.93
N LEU A 77 9.58 -6.59 22.34
CA LEU A 77 10.73 -7.06 21.60
C LEU A 77 10.99 -6.17 20.36
N PRO A 78 12.25 -5.98 19.96
CA PRO A 78 12.54 -5.28 18.71
C PRO A 78 12.02 -6.06 17.51
N LEU A 79 11.81 -5.37 16.39
CA LEU A 79 11.53 -6.00 15.11
C LEU A 79 12.74 -6.84 14.67
N SER A 80 12.47 -7.98 14.04
CA SER A 80 13.53 -8.85 13.52
C SER A 80 13.50 -8.88 12.00
N PHE A 81 14.48 -8.23 11.38
CA PHE A 81 14.70 -8.23 9.92
C PHE A 81 15.92 -9.05 9.49
N ASP A 82 16.86 -9.31 10.41
CA ASP A 82 18.12 -9.99 10.12
C ASP A 82 18.06 -11.52 10.33
N GLY A 83 16.88 -12.05 10.67
CA GLY A 83 16.65 -13.48 10.84
C GLY A 83 15.46 -13.80 11.74
N PRO A 84 15.12 -15.09 11.88
CA PRO A 84 14.04 -15.52 12.76
C PRO A 84 14.39 -15.39 14.25
N VAL A 85 13.38 -15.12 15.07
CA VAL A 85 13.48 -15.14 16.54
C VAL A 85 12.94 -16.46 17.07
N PRO A 86 13.69 -17.20 17.91
CA PRO A 86 13.25 -18.47 18.47
C PRO A 86 12.30 -18.29 19.66
N PHE A 87 11.20 -19.06 19.66
CA PHE A 87 10.28 -19.22 20.77
C PHE A 87 10.10 -20.69 21.08
N VAL A 88 10.14 -21.09 22.34
CA VAL A 88 9.90 -22.49 22.73
C VAL A 88 8.47 -22.61 23.24
N VAL A 89 7.70 -23.53 22.66
CA VAL A 89 6.29 -23.74 22.99
C VAL A 89 6.00 -25.19 23.38
N ASN A 90 4.97 -25.36 24.19
CA ASN A 90 4.31 -26.63 24.45
C ASN A 90 2.90 -26.56 23.88
N VAL A 91 2.50 -27.58 23.14
CA VAL A 91 1.17 -27.69 22.53
C VAL A 91 0.45 -28.86 23.20
N ALA A 92 -0.78 -28.64 23.64
CA ALA A 92 -1.61 -29.67 24.24
C ALA A 92 -3.03 -29.65 23.69
N ALA A 93 -3.55 -30.83 23.35
CA ALA A 93 -4.98 -31.04 23.13
C ALA A 93 -5.67 -31.16 24.50
N LEU A 94 -6.81 -30.49 24.64
CA LEU A 94 -7.59 -30.45 25.87
C LEU A 94 -9.01 -30.92 25.60
N ARG A 95 -9.54 -31.63 26.58
CA ARG A 95 -10.97 -31.95 26.71
C ARG A 95 -11.77 -30.72 27.11
N ALA A 96 -13.10 -30.83 27.03
CA ALA A 96 -14.02 -29.77 27.44
C ALA A 96 -13.89 -29.32 28.91
N ASP A 97 -13.37 -30.18 29.80
CA ASP A 97 -13.11 -29.87 31.21
C ASP A 97 -11.73 -29.24 31.47
N GLY A 98 -10.93 -29.05 30.42
CA GLY A 98 -9.59 -28.45 30.49
C GLY A 98 -8.46 -29.43 30.84
N ALA A 99 -8.76 -30.72 31.05
CA ALA A 99 -7.73 -31.75 31.18
C ALA A 99 -7.11 -32.08 29.82
N VAL A 100 -5.85 -32.53 29.82
CA VAL A 100 -5.18 -32.99 28.60
C VAL A 100 -5.94 -34.18 28.01
N ASP A 101 -6.24 -34.11 26.70
CA ASP A 101 -6.83 -35.21 25.96
C ASP A 101 -5.75 -36.19 25.52
N THR A 102 -5.45 -37.17 26.37
CA THR A 102 -4.42 -38.16 26.07
C THR A 102 -4.78 -39.10 24.93
N SER A 103 -6.05 -39.11 24.48
CA SER A 103 -6.47 -39.93 23.33
C SER A 103 -6.10 -39.31 22.00
N PHE A 104 -5.88 -37.99 21.96
CA PHE A 104 -5.57 -37.27 20.74
C PHE A 104 -4.08 -37.35 20.37
N ASN A 105 -3.77 -37.86 19.18
CA ASN A 105 -2.40 -38.00 18.67
C ASN A 105 -2.23 -37.43 17.24
N GLY A 106 -3.07 -36.45 16.91
CA GLY A 106 -3.11 -35.82 15.58
C GLY A 106 -1.94 -34.86 15.32
N TRP A 107 -1.86 -34.41 14.07
CA TRP A 107 -0.89 -33.42 13.63
C TRP A 107 -1.39 -32.00 13.88
N MET A 108 -0.55 -31.18 14.49
CA MET A 108 -0.81 -29.78 14.76
C MET A 108 -0.02 -28.91 13.81
N ARG A 109 -0.69 -28.12 12.98
CA ARG A 109 -0.08 -27.12 12.11
C ARG A 109 0.20 -25.84 12.90
N LEU A 110 1.45 -25.40 12.92
CA LEU A 110 1.81 -24.12 13.57
C LEU A 110 1.93 -22.99 12.55
N ASN A 111 1.32 -21.86 12.88
CA ASN A 111 1.38 -20.61 12.14
C ASN A 111 1.63 -19.44 13.10
N ALA A 112 1.85 -18.23 12.56
CA ALA A 112 1.96 -17.02 13.35
C ALA A 112 1.15 -15.88 12.73
N LYS A 113 0.56 -15.02 13.55
CA LYS A 113 -0.20 -13.85 13.13
C LYS A 113 -0.10 -12.71 14.16
N PRO A 114 0.28 -11.48 13.74
CA PRO A 114 1.08 -11.17 12.56
C PRO A 114 2.43 -11.92 12.54
N GLY A 115 3.08 -11.95 11.38
CA GLY A 115 4.33 -12.68 11.17
C GLY A 115 4.16 -14.02 10.46
N ASN A 116 5.25 -14.79 10.43
CA ASN A 116 5.31 -16.10 9.79
C ASN A 116 6.22 -17.05 10.58
N VAL A 117 5.85 -18.33 10.63
CA VAL A 117 6.76 -19.38 11.10
C VAL A 117 7.72 -19.71 9.97
N GLN A 118 9.01 -19.49 10.15
CA GLN A 118 10.02 -19.88 9.17
C GLN A 118 10.18 -21.41 9.18
N SER A 119 10.49 -21.96 10.36
CA SER A 119 10.70 -23.39 10.58
C SER A 119 10.40 -23.79 12.03
N LEU A 120 10.25 -25.09 12.24
CA LEU A 120 10.08 -25.72 13.56
C LEU A 120 11.21 -26.70 13.82
N SER A 121 11.56 -26.91 15.08
CA SER A 121 12.43 -28.03 15.51
C SER A 121 11.99 -28.58 16.87
N GLY A 122 12.18 -29.88 17.06
CA GLY A 122 11.71 -30.60 18.25
C GLY A 122 11.30 -32.03 17.93
N ALA A 123 10.92 -32.79 18.95
CA ALA A 123 10.37 -34.13 18.78
C ALA A 123 9.01 -34.07 18.05
N GLY A 124 8.76 -35.02 17.16
CA GLY A 124 7.49 -35.10 16.41
C GLY A 124 7.28 -34.02 15.36
N VAL A 125 8.28 -33.19 15.05
CA VAL A 125 8.17 -32.12 14.04
C VAL A 125 8.37 -32.65 12.63
N SER A 126 7.47 -32.28 11.72
CA SER A 126 7.61 -32.46 10.28
C SER A 126 7.17 -31.18 9.55
N GLY A 127 8.11 -30.51 8.88
CA GLY A 127 7.86 -29.22 8.24
C GLY A 127 7.42 -28.14 9.24
N ARG A 128 6.21 -27.59 9.08
CA ARG A 128 5.58 -26.66 10.04
C ARG A 128 4.47 -27.31 10.87
N SER A 129 4.49 -28.63 10.98
CA SER A 129 3.55 -29.40 11.78
C SER A 129 4.28 -30.17 12.87
N VAL A 130 3.60 -30.45 13.97
CA VAL A 130 4.09 -31.29 15.08
C VAL A 130 3.05 -32.34 15.44
N LYS A 131 3.46 -33.60 15.56
CA LYS A 131 2.58 -34.68 16.03
C LYS A 131 2.47 -34.62 17.55
N LEU A 132 1.25 -34.67 18.08
CA LEU A 132 1.02 -34.81 19.51
C LEU A 132 1.19 -36.28 19.92
N GLU A 133 1.82 -36.51 21.07
CA GLU A 133 1.93 -37.82 21.71
C GLU A 133 1.22 -37.77 23.06
N ASN A 134 0.22 -38.62 23.25
CA ASN A 134 -0.69 -38.60 24.40
C ASN A 134 -1.25 -37.20 24.65
N GLY A 135 -1.68 -36.51 23.58
CA GLY A 135 -2.26 -35.18 23.65
C GLY A 135 -1.26 -34.04 23.80
N VAL A 136 0.06 -34.27 23.80
CA VAL A 136 1.06 -33.23 24.08
C VAL A 136 2.26 -33.29 23.13
N ALA A 137 2.77 -32.12 22.76
CA ALA A 137 4.10 -31.93 22.20
C ALA A 137 4.83 -30.85 23.00
N SER A 138 6.00 -31.17 23.54
CA SER A 138 6.74 -30.28 24.44
C SER A 138 8.08 -29.84 23.84
N ASN A 139 8.56 -28.66 24.26
CA ASN A 139 9.85 -28.10 23.85
C ASN A 139 10.00 -27.93 22.33
N ILE A 140 8.92 -27.49 21.67
CA ILE A 140 8.94 -27.22 20.23
C ILE A 140 9.51 -25.82 20.02
N THR A 141 10.63 -25.73 19.33
CA THR A 141 11.24 -24.45 18.95
C THR A 141 10.59 -23.95 17.66
N VAL A 142 10.01 -22.76 17.73
CA VAL A 142 9.34 -22.05 16.65
C VAL A 142 10.22 -20.86 16.25
N LEU A 143 10.74 -20.87 15.02
CA LEU A 143 11.49 -19.75 14.47
C LEU A 143 10.53 -18.78 13.78
N LEU A 144 10.30 -17.60 14.37
CA LEU A 144 9.37 -16.59 13.87
C LEU A 144 10.06 -15.47 13.09
N GLU A 145 9.51 -15.11 11.94
CA GLU A 145 9.95 -13.98 11.12
C GLU A 145 8.83 -12.96 10.94
N ASN A 146 9.21 -11.69 10.72
CA ASN A 146 8.28 -10.59 10.39
C ASN A 146 7.13 -10.43 11.40
N ALA A 147 7.30 -10.90 12.64
CA ALA A 147 6.36 -10.65 13.73
C ALA A 147 6.47 -9.19 14.16
N TYR A 148 5.34 -8.57 14.47
CA TYR A 148 5.25 -7.17 14.89
C TYR A 148 4.00 -6.94 15.73
N GLY A 149 4.00 -5.90 16.56
CA GLY A 149 2.88 -5.61 17.45
C GLY A 149 2.54 -6.81 18.35
N GLU A 150 1.25 -6.99 18.61
CA GLU A 150 0.74 -8.17 19.32
C GLU A 150 0.66 -9.35 18.35
N SER A 151 1.60 -10.28 18.48
CA SER A 151 1.71 -11.48 17.65
C SER A 151 1.40 -12.75 18.45
N TYR A 152 0.91 -13.77 17.77
CA TYR A 152 0.50 -15.04 18.36
C TYR A 152 1.08 -16.20 17.56
N ILE A 153 1.53 -17.24 18.26
CA ILE A 153 1.77 -18.56 17.66
C ILE A 153 0.45 -19.32 17.74
N LEU A 154 -0.05 -19.76 16.59
CA LEU A 154 -1.28 -20.52 16.46
C LEU A 154 -0.93 -21.97 16.21
N ALA A 155 -1.57 -22.90 16.93
CA ALA A 155 -1.52 -24.32 16.65
C ALA A 155 -2.94 -24.78 16.29
N GLN A 156 -3.10 -25.27 15.08
CA GLN A 156 -4.37 -25.77 14.56
C GLN A 156 -4.27 -27.26 14.31
N ASP A 157 -5.29 -28.02 14.69
CA ASP A 157 -5.43 -29.41 14.26
C ASP A 157 -5.46 -29.45 12.72
N ALA A 158 -4.49 -30.15 12.12
CA ALA A 158 -4.38 -30.28 10.68
C ALA A 158 -5.60 -30.99 10.09
N GLY A 159 -6.25 -31.86 10.89
CA GLY A 159 -7.44 -32.58 10.48
C GLY A 159 -7.21 -33.62 9.40
N TYR A 160 -5.96 -34.06 9.22
CA TYR A 160 -5.59 -35.14 8.30
C TYR A 160 -4.29 -35.81 8.76
N GLU A 161 -4.14 -37.11 8.51
CA GLU A 161 -2.93 -37.87 8.80
C GLU A 161 -2.15 -38.14 7.50
N PRO A 162 -1.06 -37.39 7.22
CA PRO A 162 -0.31 -37.57 5.98
C PRO A 162 0.32 -38.96 5.90
N ALA A 163 -0.04 -39.71 4.86
CA ALA A 163 0.60 -40.95 4.44
C ALA A 163 1.34 -40.80 3.10
N ASP A 164 2.27 -41.73 2.85
CA ASP A 164 2.92 -41.84 1.54
C ASP A 164 1.90 -42.30 0.49
N PRO A 165 1.64 -41.51 -0.57
CA PRO A 165 0.62 -41.82 -1.57
C PRO A 165 0.92 -43.09 -2.39
N VAL A 166 2.13 -43.64 -2.31
CA VAL A 166 2.55 -44.82 -3.10
C VAL A 166 2.80 -46.05 -2.20
N ARG A 167 2.48 -45.97 -0.89
CA ARG A 167 2.62 -47.11 0.02
C ARG A 167 1.57 -48.19 -0.28
N ASP A 168 1.85 -49.42 0.13
CA ASP A 168 0.94 -50.57 0.02
C ASP A 168 0.57 -51.08 1.42
N PRO A 169 -0.71 -51.05 1.83
CA PRO A 169 -1.88 -50.55 1.08
C PRO A 169 -1.87 -49.02 0.93
N PRO A 170 -2.59 -48.45 -0.06
CA PRO A 170 -2.75 -47.00 -0.23
C PRO A 170 -3.29 -46.31 1.04
N PRO A 171 -3.13 -44.97 1.16
CA PRO A 171 -3.80 -44.19 2.21
C PRO A 171 -5.31 -44.45 2.19
N LYS A 172 -5.94 -44.46 3.37
CA LYS A 172 -7.37 -44.70 3.53
C LYS A 172 -8.25 -43.91 2.57
N CYS A 173 -7.98 -42.62 2.43
CA CYS A 173 -8.70 -41.72 1.52
C CYS A 173 -8.41 -41.90 0.02
N ALA A 174 -7.70 -42.97 -0.36
CA ALA A 174 -7.43 -43.38 -1.73
C ALA A 174 -7.29 -44.90 -1.89
N ASP A 175 -7.83 -45.70 -0.95
CA ASP A 175 -7.70 -47.16 -0.97
C ASP A 175 -8.89 -47.86 -1.66
N GLY A 176 -9.93 -47.10 -2.04
CA GLY A 176 -11.11 -47.60 -2.72
C GLY A 176 -12.17 -48.18 -1.79
N LEU A 177 -12.03 -48.03 -0.47
CA LEU A 177 -12.93 -48.55 0.54
C LEU A 177 -13.52 -47.41 1.37
N ASP A 178 -14.73 -47.61 1.86
CA ASP A 178 -15.34 -46.79 2.92
C ASP A 178 -14.83 -47.32 4.27
N ASN A 179 -13.78 -46.69 4.79
CA ASN A 179 -13.08 -47.08 6.02
C ASN A 179 -13.76 -46.56 7.30
N ASP A 180 -14.61 -45.54 7.24
CA ASP A 180 -15.35 -45.02 8.41
C ASP A 180 -16.83 -45.45 8.45
N GLY A 181 -17.34 -46.00 7.35
CA GLY A 181 -18.66 -46.60 7.21
C GLY A 181 -19.79 -45.60 6.98
N ASP A 182 -19.49 -44.37 6.55
CA ASP A 182 -20.48 -43.31 6.31
C ASP A 182 -21.19 -43.41 4.94
N GLY A 183 -20.73 -44.33 4.09
CA GLY A 183 -21.26 -44.61 2.75
C GLY A 183 -20.63 -43.76 1.64
N LEU A 184 -19.65 -42.93 1.96
CA LEU A 184 -18.83 -42.18 1.03
C LEU A 184 -17.47 -42.88 0.91
N ILE A 185 -16.82 -42.76 -0.24
CA ILE A 185 -15.58 -43.49 -0.54
C ILE A 185 -14.57 -42.48 -1.07
N ASP A 186 -13.43 -42.37 -0.40
CA ASP A 186 -12.23 -41.66 -0.82
C ASP A 186 -12.41 -40.15 -1.13
N PHE A 187 -11.28 -39.45 -1.16
CA PHE A 187 -11.24 -38.08 -1.68
C PHE A 187 -11.53 -38.05 -3.21
N PRO A 188 -12.31 -37.08 -3.73
CA PRO A 188 -12.92 -35.93 -3.06
C PRO A 188 -14.41 -36.14 -2.69
N ALA A 189 -14.90 -37.38 -2.77
CA ALA A 189 -16.32 -37.68 -2.55
C ALA A 189 -16.65 -37.81 -1.06
N ASP A 190 -15.70 -38.30 -0.27
CA ASP A 190 -15.75 -38.35 1.18
C ASP A 190 -15.30 -37.00 1.80
N PRO A 191 -16.17 -36.29 2.54
CA PRO A 191 -15.85 -35.06 3.26
C PRO A 191 -14.98 -35.26 4.50
N GLY A 192 -14.87 -36.49 5.01
CA GLY A 192 -13.93 -36.89 6.04
C GLY A 192 -12.47 -36.82 5.59
N CYS A 193 -12.23 -37.04 4.30
CA CYS A 193 -10.93 -36.91 3.67
C CYS A 193 -10.53 -35.47 3.39
N ALA A 194 -9.44 -34.99 4.00
CA ALA A 194 -8.91 -33.67 3.65
C ALA A 194 -8.18 -33.69 2.28
N PHE A 195 -7.49 -34.80 1.98
CA PHE A 195 -6.69 -35.00 0.76
C PHE A 195 -6.62 -36.49 0.39
N ALA A 196 -6.27 -36.81 -0.86
CA ALA A 196 -6.08 -38.20 -1.30
C ALA A 196 -4.91 -38.96 -0.61
N ASN A 197 -4.03 -38.25 0.09
CA ASN A 197 -2.93 -38.87 0.85
C ASN A 197 -3.16 -38.85 2.37
N ASP A 198 -4.42 -38.71 2.78
CA ASP A 198 -4.86 -38.80 4.16
C ASP A 198 -5.07 -40.27 4.56
N ASP A 199 -4.56 -40.65 5.73
CA ASP A 199 -4.65 -42.01 6.27
C ASP A 199 -5.82 -42.22 7.22
N THR A 200 -6.71 -41.24 7.30
CA THR A 200 -7.95 -41.26 8.07
C THR A 200 -9.09 -40.67 7.26
N GLU A 201 -10.26 -41.31 7.30
CA GLU A 201 -11.53 -40.75 6.80
C GLU A 201 -12.29 -40.01 7.93
N GLU A 202 -11.67 -39.85 9.10
CA GLU A 202 -12.28 -39.07 10.18
C GLU A 202 -12.11 -37.56 9.93
N SER A 203 -13.22 -36.83 9.97
CA SER A 203 -13.18 -35.36 9.93
C SER A 203 -12.32 -34.79 11.09
N GLY A 204 -11.32 -33.99 10.73
CA GLY A 204 -10.55 -33.19 11.66
C GLY A 204 -11.39 -32.27 12.55
N THR A 205 -10.90 -31.98 13.76
CA THR A 205 -11.57 -31.03 14.65
C THR A 205 -11.32 -29.58 14.23
N TYR A 206 -10.22 -29.34 13.51
CA TYR A 206 -9.70 -28.02 13.12
C TYR A 206 -9.59 -27.03 14.29
N ALA A 207 -9.55 -27.57 15.52
CA ALA A 207 -9.46 -26.78 16.73
C ALA A 207 -8.15 -25.99 16.71
N GLU A 208 -8.25 -24.69 17.02
CA GLU A 208 -7.11 -23.79 17.04
C GLU A 208 -6.87 -23.25 18.45
N GLY A 209 -5.60 -23.21 18.83
CA GLY A 209 -5.14 -22.61 20.07
C GLY A 209 -4.08 -21.55 19.79
N ALA A 210 -4.12 -20.45 20.52
CA ALA A 210 -3.12 -19.39 20.43
C ALA A 210 -2.21 -19.40 21.67
N SER A 211 -0.95 -19.02 21.46
CA SER A 211 -0.03 -18.72 22.56
C SER A 211 -0.51 -17.51 23.34
N PRO A 212 0.02 -17.27 24.57
CA PRO A 212 0.08 -15.93 25.12
C PRO A 212 0.64 -14.92 24.11
N THR A 213 0.25 -13.66 24.25
CA THR A 213 0.68 -12.59 23.35
C THR A 213 2.20 -12.44 23.37
N LEU A 214 2.79 -12.43 22.19
CA LEU A 214 4.16 -12.00 21.95
C LEU A 214 4.13 -10.51 21.61
N TYR A 215 4.79 -9.69 22.41
CA TYR A 215 4.84 -8.25 22.22
C TYR A 215 6.08 -7.87 21.42
N PHE A 216 5.87 -7.49 20.16
CA PHE A 216 6.88 -6.88 19.29
C PHE A 216 6.59 -5.40 19.07
N ALA A 217 7.62 -4.63 18.77
CA ALA A 217 7.44 -3.24 18.35
C ALA A 217 6.59 -3.18 17.08
N LEU A 218 5.89 -2.07 16.86
CA LEU A 218 5.24 -1.80 15.59
C LEU A 218 6.29 -1.31 14.58
N PRO A 219 6.19 -1.67 13.28
CA PRO A 219 7.10 -1.17 12.27
C PRO A 219 6.86 0.32 12.01
N ARG A 220 7.93 1.11 11.90
CA ARG A 220 7.81 2.50 11.41
C ARG A 220 7.67 2.50 9.90
N ILE A 221 7.38 3.67 9.33
CA ILE A 221 7.22 3.83 7.89
C ILE A 221 8.44 3.30 7.11
N ALA A 222 9.66 3.65 7.54
CA ALA A 222 10.88 3.21 6.87
C ALA A 222 11.04 1.67 6.88
N ASP A 223 10.64 1.01 7.96
CA ASP A 223 10.71 -0.44 8.09
C ASP A 223 9.75 -1.13 7.11
N VAL A 224 8.50 -0.66 7.03
CA VAL A 224 7.52 -1.14 6.04
C VAL A 224 7.99 -0.88 4.61
N ARG A 225 8.63 0.25 4.37
CA ARG A 225 9.18 0.66 3.06
C ARG A 225 10.46 -0.09 2.66
N GLY A 226 10.95 -0.99 3.52
CA GLY A 226 12.08 -1.85 3.23
C GLY A 226 13.44 -1.21 3.42
N VAL A 227 13.60 -0.28 4.38
CA VAL A 227 14.91 0.34 4.66
C VAL A 227 16.01 -0.69 4.95
N ASN A 228 15.66 -1.83 5.56
CA ASN A 228 16.58 -2.91 5.90
C ASN A 228 16.79 -3.93 4.77
N THR A 229 16.01 -3.86 3.67
CA THR A 229 16.05 -4.82 2.54
C THR A 229 16.60 -4.19 1.26
N GLY A 230 17.30 -3.06 1.36
CA GLY A 230 17.84 -2.32 0.21
C GLY A 230 16.91 -1.24 -0.35
N GLY A 231 15.72 -1.07 0.23
CA GLY A 231 14.78 0.00 -0.08
C GLY A 231 13.81 -0.32 -1.23
N GLY A 232 12.53 -0.02 -1.02
CA GLY A 232 11.50 -0.14 -2.08
C GLY A 232 10.91 -1.54 -2.26
N THR A 233 11.08 -2.42 -1.27
CA THR A 233 10.31 -3.68 -1.17
C THR A 233 10.02 -3.97 0.28
N THR A 234 8.74 -4.11 0.61
CA THR A 234 8.28 -4.36 1.97
C THR A 234 8.65 -5.75 2.47
N ALA A 235 8.97 -5.86 3.76
CA ALA A 235 9.08 -7.14 4.47
C ALA A 235 7.70 -7.80 4.72
N TYR A 236 6.60 -7.09 4.45
CA TYR A 236 5.23 -7.53 4.75
C TYR A 236 4.36 -7.66 3.48
N PRO A 237 4.80 -8.37 2.42
CA PRO A 237 4.15 -8.32 1.12
C PRO A 237 2.72 -8.85 1.19
N LYS A 238 1.75 -8.03 0.79
CA LYS A 238 0.32 -8.36 0.77
C LYS A 238 -0.25 -8.70 2.16
N GLN A 239 0.40 -8.24 3.22
CA GLN A 239 -0.05 -8.45 4.59
C GLN A 239 -0.70 -7.19 5.16
N PRO A 240 -1.71 -7.33 6.04
CA PRO A 240 -2.13 -6.23 6.87
C PRO A 240 -0.95 -5.80 7.74
N ILE A 241 -0.79 -4.50 7.93
CA ILE A 241 0.21 -3.85 8.77
C ILE A 241 -0.45 -2.80 9.65
N ARG A 242 0.18 -2.54 10.80
CA ARG A 242 -0.09 -1.38 11.64
C ARG A 242 1.23 -0.67 11.88
N LEU A 243 1.29 0.61 11.54
CA LEU A 243 2.49 1.41 11.66
C LEU A 243 2.62 1.99 13.07
N ASP A 244 3.86 2.07 13.55
CA ASP A 244 4.20 2.96 14.66
C ASP A 244 4.11 4.41 14.16
N THR A 245 3.24 5.18 14.79
CA THR A 245 2.99 6.59 14.47
C THR A 245 3.60 7.54 15.51
N GLY A 246 4.24 6.97 16.54
CA GLY A 246 4.72 7.63 17.74
C GLY A 246 3.64 7.85 18.80
N PHE A 247 2.36 7.61 18.49
CA PHE A 247 1.27 7.73 19.46
C PHE A 247 1.17 6.48 20.36
N HIS A 248 1.70 6.59 21.56
CA HIS A 248 1.84 5.49 22.51
C HIS A 248 1.07 5.70 23.81
N GLU A 249 0.53 4.61 24.33
CA GLU A 249 0.00 4.54 25.69
C GLU A 249 1.14 4.25 26.67
N ARG A 250 1.08 4.87 27.85
CA ARG A 250 2.03 4.68 28.96
C ARG A 250 1.44 3.79 30.05
N PRO A 251 2.26 3.25 30.98
CA PRO A 251 1.78 2.45 32.10
C PRO A 251 0.78 3.16 33.02
N ASP A 252 0.80 4.49 33.06
CA ASP A 252 -0.16 5.31 33.83
C ASP A 252 -1.49 5.59 33.08
N GLY A 253 -1.65 5.02 31.87
CA GLY A 253 -2.83 5.18 31.02
C GLY A 253 -2.82 6.45 30.16
N THR A 254 -1.79 7.31 30.27
CA THR A 254 -1.67 8.48 29.41
C THR A 254 -1.31 8.10 27.98
N GLN A 255 -1.74 8.89 27.01
CA GLN A 255 -1.40 8.72 25.60
C GLN A 255 -0.63 9.93 25.09
N VAL A 256 0.56 9.71 24.54
CA VAL A 256 1.47 10.78 24.11
C VAL A 256 2.13 10.42 22.78
N PHE A 257 2.57 11.46 22.07
CA PHE A 257 3.42 11.31 20.88
C PHE A 257 4.89 11.30 21.31
N ASP A 258 5.57 10.18 21.11
CA ASP A 258 7.03 10.05 21.23
C ASP A 258 7.77 10.69 20.04
N PHE A 259 7.14 10.60 18.87
CA PHE A 259 7.51 11.26 17.63
C PHE A 259 6.24 11.52 16.81
N ASP A 260 6.36 12.31 15.75
CA ASP A 260 5.21 12.70 14.94
C ASP A 260 5.23 12.03 13.56
N THR A 261 4.16 11.32 13.23
CA THR A 261 3.82 10.99 11.85
C THR A 261 2.80 11.99 11.33
N VAL A 262 3.19 12.79 10.34
CA VAL A 262 2.45 13.97 9.87
C VAL A 262 1.95 13.79 8.45
N VAL A 263 0.73 14.24 8.16
CA VAL A 263 0.22 14.34 6.78
C VAL A 263 0.94 15.45 6.03
N THR A 264 1.66 15.11 4.96
CA THR A 264 2.52 16.03 4.20
C THR A 264 1.95 16.43 2.84
N ARG A 265 1.06 15.61 2.27
CA ARG A 265 0.31 15.91 1.04
C ARG A 265 -1.00 15.13 1.00
N ILE A 266 -2.04 15.75 0.44
CA ILE A 266 -3.29 15.07 0.08
C ILE A 266 -3.34 14.98 -1.45
N ALA A 267 -3.68 13.82 -1.97
CA ALA A 267 -3.82 13.55 -3.40
C ALA A 267 -5.27 13.18 -3.72
N ALA A 268 -5.65 13.21 -5.01
CA ALA A 268 -6.99 12.84 -5.44
C ALA A 268 -7.35 11.36 -5.12
N ASN A 269 -6.34 10.52 -4.96
CA ASN A 269 -6.46 9.08 -4.72
C ASN A 269 -5.77 8.65 -3.41
N GLY A 270 -5.70 9.52 -2.42
CA GLY A 270 -5.11 9.17 -1.13
C GLY A 270 -4.36 10.31 -0.47
N PHE A 271 -3.33 9.95 0.29
CA PHE A 271 -2.55 10.92 1.07
C PHE A 271 -1.13 10.39 1.35
N TYR A 272 -0.22 11.31 1.59
CA TYR A 272 1.15 11.04 2.02
C TYR A 272 1.30 11.39 3.49
N THR A 273 1.98 10.50 4.20
CA THR A 273 2.38 10.68 5.59
C THR A 273 3.87 10.49 5.72
N SER A 274 4.50 11.30 6.56
CA SER A 274 5.93 11.26 6.82
C SER A 274 6.19 11.14 8.31
N ASP A 275 7.05 10.21 8.67
CA ASP A 275 7.66 10.12 9.98
C ASP A 275 8.78 11.16 10.06
N VAL A 276 8.52 12.28 10.73
CA VAL A 276 9.39 13.46 10.67
C VAL A 276 10.63 13.33 11.54
N SER A 277 10.67 12.30 12.39
CA SER A 277 11.78 12.02 13.29
C SER A 277 12.68 10.88 12.78
N ASP A 278 12.30 10.19 11.70
CA ASP A 278 13.08 9.11 11.11
C ASP A 278 14.06 9.63 10.04
N GLY A 279 15.35 9.68 10.40
CA GLY A 279 16.43 10.12 9.50
C GLY A 279 17.01 9.03 8.59
N ARG A 280 16.49 7.79 8.62
CA ARG A 280 17.06 6.67 7.84
C ARG A 280 16.78 6.78 6.33
N GLY A 281 15.89 7.68 5.92
CA GLY A 281 15.27 7.68 4.59
C GLY A 281 14.09 6.72 4.53
N PHE A 282 13.36 6.72 3.42
CA PHE A 282 12.10 5.96 3.26
C PHE A 282 11.04 6.30 4.32
N ASN A 283 11.15 7.46 4.96
CA ASN A 283 10.32 7.84 6.09
C ASN A 283 8.92 8.34 5.68
N SER A 284 8.59 8.28 4.39
CA SER A 284 7.29 8.67 3.87
C SER A 284 6.62 7.53 3.12
N VAL A 285 5.30 7.45 3.23
CA VAL A 285 4.50 6.44 2.54
C VAL A 285 3.23 7.07 1.96
N PHE A 286 2.88 6.60 0.76
CA PHE A 286 1.60 6.89 0.16
C PHE A 286 0.56 5.88 0.64
N SER A 287 -0.58 6.39 1.10
CA SER A 287 -1.75 5.59 1.46
C SER A 287 -2.80 5.76 0.37
N PHE A 288 -3.00 4.71 -0.42
CA PHE A 288 -3.93 4.72 -1.55
C PHE A 288 -5.37 4.57 -1.06
N ASN A 289 -6.23 5.51 -1.48
CA ASN A 289 -7.67 5.45 -1.27
C ASN A 289 -8.38 5.89 -2.56
N PHE A 290 -9.61 5.43 -2.81
CA PHE A 290 -10.29 5.79 -4.06
C PHE A 290 -10.61 7.29 -4.18
N ASN A 291 -10.61 8.01 -3.05
CA ASN A 291 -10.90 9.43 -2.95
C ASN A 291 -9.99 10.09 -1.90
N PRO A 292 -9.79 11.42 -1.93
CA PRO A 292 -9.11 12.12 -0.85
C PRO A 292 -9.86 11.89 0.47
N PRO A 293 -9.16 11.60 1.58
CA PRO A 293 -9.79 11.44 2.88
C PRO A 293 -10.64 12.66 3.29
N PRO A 294 -11.91 12.49 3.66
CA PRO A 294 -12.70 13.59 4.18
C PRO A 294 -12.08 14.10 5.48
N ARG A 295 -12.11 15.43 5.69
CA ARG A 295 -11.57 16.16 6.88
C ARG A 295 -10.06 16.13 7.11
N MET A 296 -9.30 15.22 6.51
CA MET A 296 -7.83 15.21 6.65
C MET A 296 -7.25 16.49 6.05
N ARG A 297 -6.24 17.06 6.70
CA ARG A 297 -5.48 18.24 6.24
C ARG A 297 -3.99 17.97 6.38
N VAL A 298 -3.21 18.67 5.57
CA VAL A 298 -1.76 18.78 5.79
C VAL A 298 -1.52 19.30 7.22
N CYS A 299 -0.45 18.84 7.88
CA CYS A 299 -0.09 19.11 9.29
C CYS A 299 -0.85 18.29 10.35
N ASP A 300 -1.90 17.54 10.00
CA ASP A 300 -2.52 16.59 10.92
C ASP A 300 -1.51 15.53 11.37
N ARG A 301 -1.60 15.11 12.63
CA ARG A 301 -0.81 13.98 13.13
C ARG A 301 -1.65 12.71 13.07
N ILE A 302 -1.01 11.61 12.70
CA ILE A 302 -1.66 10.31 12.66
C ILE A 302 -1.54 9.65 14.04
N ARG A 303 -2.66 9.22 14.64
CA ARG A 303 -2.69 8.49 15.92
C ARG A 303 -2.68 6.97 15.73
N SER A 304 -3.32 6.51 14.67
CA SER A 304 -3.26 5.11 14.24
C SER A 304 -3.21 5.09 12.73
N HIS A 305 -2.42 4.18 12.17
CA HIS A 305 -2.28 3.99 10.74
C HIS A 305 -2.09 2.51 10.45
N GLY A 306 -2.92 1.96 9.60
CA GLY A 306 -2.79 0.58 9.14
C GLY A 306 -3.39 0.40 7.75
N GLY A 307 -3.32 -0.82 7.25
CA GLY A 307 -3.80 -1.20 5.92
C GLY A 307 -2.97 -2.35 5.40
N THR A 308 -3.01 -2.61 4.09
CA THR A 308 -2.22 -3.67 3.47
C THR A 308 -0.98 -3.10 2.82
N ALA A 309 0.21 -3.61 3.17
CA ALA A 309 1.44 -3.23 2.48
C ALA A 309 1.48 -3.88 1.09
N THR A 310 1.57 -3.05 0.06
CA THR A 310 1.51 -3.48 -1.34
C THR A 310 2.58 -2.79 -2.17
N GLU A 311 3.26 -3.56 -3.02
CA GLU A 311 4.18 -3.01 -4.01
C GLU A 311 3.43 -2.51 -5.23
N PHE A 312 3.65 -1.25 -5.60
CA PHE A 312 3.01 -0.63 -6.76
C PHE A 312 4.04 0.18 -7.53
N PHE A 313 4.37 -0.25 -8.76
CA PHE A 313 5.34 0.39 -9.65
C PHE A 313 6.68 0.80 -9.00
N GLY A 314 7.24 -0.10 -8.17
CA GLY A 314 8.54 0.11 -7.50
C GLY A 314 8.47 0.98 -6.24
N PHE A 315 7.27 1.17 -5.69
CA PHE A 315 7.02 1.90 -4.46
C PHE A 315 6.08 1.08 -3.57
N THR A 316 6.48 0.77 -2.34
CA THR A 316 5.60 0.23 -1.29
C THR A 316 4.56 1.27 -0.84
N GLN A 317 3.29 1.03 -1.10
CA GLN A 317 2.17 1.84 -0.61
C GLN A 317 1.34 1.09 0.43
N VAL A 318 0.52 1.82 1.20
CA VAL A 318 -0.51 1.25 2.06
C VAL A 318 -1.85 1.27 1.31
N SER A 319 -2.35 0.10 0.94
CA SER A 319 -3.66 -0.07 0.30
C SER A 319 -4.74 -0.33 1.35
N PHE A 320 -5.98 0.07 1.05
CA PHE A 320 -7.11 0.00 1.99
C PHE A 320 -6.77 0.57 3.39
N PRO A 321 -6.26 1.82 3.44
CA PRO A 321 -5.73 2.39 4.66
C PRO A 321 -6.84 2.59 5.70
N THR A 322 -6.48 2.42 6.97
CA THR A 322 -7.25 2.81 8.14
C THR A 322 -6.43 3.81 8.94
N TRP A 323 -7.07 4.86 9.45
CA TRP A 323 -6.38 5.88 10.22
C TRP A 323 -7.26 6.58 11.24
N THR A 324 -6.62 7.15 12.26
CA THR A 324 -7.21 8.15 13.14
C THR A 324 -6.26 9.33 13.27
N LEU A 325 -6.80 10.52 13.56
CA LEU A 325 -6.05 11.77 13.51
C LEU A 325 -6.07 12.49 14.86
N GLU A 326 -4.99 13.19 15.14
CA GLU A 326 -5.07 14.43 15.90
C GLU A 326 -5.09 15.59 14.91
N GLU A 327 -6.28 16.17 14.75
CA GLU A 327 -6.49 17.32 13.87
C GLU A 327 -5.56 18.47 14.25
N TRP A 328 -4.88 19.04 13.26
CA TRP A 328 -4.03 20.18 13.45
C TRP A 328 -4.86 21.43 13.78
N ASN A 329 -4.50 22.07 14.89
CA ASN A 329 -4.98 23.38 15.28
C ASN A 329 -3.78 24.34 15.42
N PRO A 330 -3.67 25.36 14.55
CA PRO A 330 -2.54 26.30 14.56
C PRO A 330 -2.43 27.12 15.86
N LYS A 331 -3.51 27.21 16.66
CA LYS A 331 -3.48 27.89 17.97
C LYS A 331 -2.86 27.04 19.07
N LEU A 332 -2.84 25.71 18.91
CA LEU A 332 -2.35 24.77 19.91
C LEU A 332 -0.94 24.26 19.61
N ARG A 333 -0.61 24.09 18.32
CA ARG A 333 0.72 23.62 17.91
C ARG A 333 1.12 24.14 16.51
N PRO A 334 2.42 24.34 16.25
CA PRO A 334 2.91 24.61 14.89
C PRO A 334 2.60 23.42 13.96
N CYS A 335 2.62 23.69 12.65
CA CYS A 335 2.56 22.63 11.67
C CYS A 335 3.86 21.80 11.70
N GLY A 336 3.74 20.47 11.72
CA GLY A 336 4.87 19.57 11.82
C GLY A 336 5.45 19.11 10.47
N VAL A 337 5.04 19.71 9.35
CA VAL A 337 5.56 19.32 8.02
C VAL A 337 7.04 19.73 7.93
N PRO A 338 7.97 18.79 7.63
CA PRO A 338 9.39 19.09 7.61
C PRO A 338 9.75 19.99 6.42
N GLU A 339 10.82 20.78 6.57
CA GLU A 339 11.42 21.47 5.42
C GLU A 339 11.86 20.47 4.36
N PRO A 340 11.69 20.78 3.06
CA PRO A 340 11.99 19.82 2.00
C PRO A 340 13.49 19.59 1.90
N ARG A 341 13.90 18.36 1.57
CA ARG A 341 15.30 18.07 1.26
C ARG A 341 15.69 18.81 -0.03
N LEU A 342 16.64 19.73 0.08
CA LEU A 342 17.24 20.39 -1.09
C LEU A 342 17.94 19.33 -1.95
N LEU A 343 17.61 19.23 -3.23
CA LEU A 343 18.26 18.32 -4.17
C LEU A 343 19.50 18.97 -4.78
N GLU A 344 20.63 18.30 -4.66
CA GLU A 344 21.85 18.64 -5.39
C GLU A 344 22.00 17.75 -6.62
N PRO A 345 22.76 18.17 -7.66
CA PRO A 345 23.03 17.31 -8.82
C PRO A 345 23.62 15.95 -8.44
N GLY A 346 24.45 15.91 -7.40
CA GLY A 346 25.03 14.68 -6.86
C GLY A 346 24.05 13.74 -6.16
N ASP A 347 22.84 14.19 -5.80
CA ASP A 347 21.78 13.29 -5.32
C ASP A 347 21.14 12.53 -6.49
N VAL A 348 21.22 13.08 -7.71
CA VAL A 348 20.48 12.61 -8.89
C VAL A 348 21.37 11.89 -9.88
N VAL A 349 22.59 12.36 -10.11
CA VAL A 349 23.58 11.73 -10.99
C VAL A 349 24.91 11.55 -10.29
N ASP A 350 25.67 10.53 -10.68
CA ASP A 350 27.04 10.32 -10.23
C ASP A 350 28.05 11.16 -11.04
N SER A 351 29.36 10.97 -10.81
CA SER A 351 30.40 11.68 -11.56
C SER A 351 30.48 11.31 -13.05
N THR A 352 29.87 10.20 -13.46
CA THR A 352 29.79 9.73 -14.85
C THR A 352 28.52 10.22 -15.56
N GLY A 353 27.59 10.81 -14.81
CA GLY A 353 26.27 11.23 -15.31
C GLY A 353 25.20 10.15 -15.22
N ALA A 354 25.48 9.00 -14.61
CA ALA A 354 24.50 7.94 -14.41
C ALA A 354 23.57 8.27 -13.24
N VAL A 355 22.28 7.97 -13.39
CA VAL A 355 21.25 8.30 -12.38
C VAL A 355 21.44 7.47 -11.11
N GLN A 356 21.50 8.14 -9.95
CA GLN A 356 21.63 7.52 -8.63
C GLN A 356 20.27 7.12 -8.05
N ILE A 357 19.68 6.05 -8.61
CA ILE A 357 18.35 5.56 -8.23
C ILE A 357 18.25 5.31 -6.72
N ALA A 358 19.26 4.73 -6.09
CA ALA A 358 19.23 4.42 -4.65
C ALA A 358 19.10 5.67 -3.76
N ASN A 359 19.69 6.80 -4.15
CA ASN A 359 19.58 8.05 -3.40
C ASN A 359 18.17 8.64 -3.51
N LEU A 360 17.61 8.64 -4.72
CA LEU A 360 16.27 9.15 -4.97
C LEU A 360 15.19 8.25 -4.37
N LEU A 361 15.39 6.93 -4.36
CA LEU A 361 14.43 5.99 -3.79
C LEU A 361 14.27 6.20 -2.27
N LYS A 362 15.36 6.53 -1.57
CA LYS A 362 15.33 6.94 -0.15
C LYS A 362 14.48 8.19 0.10
N LEU A 363 14.38 9.08 -0.88
CA LEU A 363 13.62 10.33 -0.80
C LEU A 363 12.19 10.19 -1.35
N SER A 364 11.85 9.06 -1.95
CA SER A 364 10.53 8.85 -2.55
C SER A 364 9.42 8.93 -1.49
N GLY A 365 8.34 9.62 -1.82
CA GLY A 365 7.24 9.98 -0.94
C GLY A 365 7.50 11.19 -0.04
N SER A 366 8.76 11.63 0.10
CA SER A 366 9.13 12.77 0.94
C SER A 366 9.12 14.10 0.16
N LEU A 367 9.11 15.21 0.88
CA LEU A 367 9.24 16.54 0.29
C LEU A 367 10.68 16.81 -0.13
N VAL A 368 10.84 17.24 -1.37
CA VAL A 368 12.10 17.65 -1.96
C VAL A 368 11.97 19.03 -2.60
N ARG A 369 13.09 19.74 -2.73
CA ARG A 369 13.15 21.06 -3.37
C ARG A 369 14.34 21.12 -4.32
N ALA A 370 14.09 21.48 -5.57
CA ALA A 370 15.14 21.99 -6.46
C ALA A 370 15.15 23.52 -6.30
N SER A 371 16.26 24.12 -5.88
CA SER A 371 16.36 25.58 -5.65
C SER A 371 17.59 26.20 -6.30
N SER A 372 17.42 27.37 -6.90
CA SER A 372 18.49 28.27 -7.32
C SER A 372 18.98 29.08 -6.12
N GLU A 373 19.96 28.54 -5.39
CA GLU A 373 20.54 29.18 -4.21
C GLU A 373 22.05 28.91 -4.10
N GLY A 374 22.81 29.96 -3.76
CA GLY A 374 24.26 29.89 -3.70
C GLY A 374 24.85 29.47 -5.05
N ARG A 375 25.52 28.31 -5.08
CA ARG A 375 26.12 27.70 -6.28
C ARG A 375 25.13 26.94 -7.16
N LEU A 376 23.94 26.62 -6.62
CA LEU A 376 22.95 25.82 -7.33
C LEU A 376 22.12 26.72 -8.25
N GLU A 377 21.90 26.25 -9.47
CA GLU A 377 21.02 26.87 -10.43
C GLU A 377 20.00 25.83 -10.91
N VAL A 378 18.73 26.22 -10.93
CA VAL A 378 17.61 25.43 -11.44
C VAL A 378 16.89 26.24 -12.51
N ARG A 379 16.63 25.60 -13.64
CA ARG A 379 15.85 26.19 -14.72
C ARG A 379 14.89 25.18 -15.32
N ILE A 380 13.86 25.72 -15.97
CA ILE A 380 13.03 24.92 -16.85
C ILE A 380 13.86 24.56 -18.08
N THR A 381 13.66 23.34 -18.56
CA THR A 381 14.36 22.81 -19.74
C THR A 381 14.24 23.74 -20.95
N LYS A 382 15.24 23.74 -21.85
CA LYS A 382 15.22 24.60 -23.05
C LYS A 382 14.34 24.04 -24.16
N LEU A 383 14.40 22.73 -24.39
CA LEU A 383 13.71 22.09 -25.50
C LEU A 383 12.34 21.59 -25.00
N LEU A 384 11.31 22.39 -25.23
CA LEU A 384 9.92 22.12 -24.83
C LEU A 384 8.95 22.84 -25.80
N GLY A 385 8.91 22.41 -27.05
CA GLY A 385 8.25 23.15 -28.12
C GLY A 385 7.15 22.35 -28.82
N PRO A 386 6.02 22.99 -29.20
CA PRO A 386 4.90 22.32 -29.86
C PRO A 386 5.19 21.82 -31.27
N GLY A 387 6.24 22.32 -31.91
CA GLY A 387 6.60 21.96 -33.28
C GLY A 387 7.13 20.54 -33.42
N HIS A 388 7.07 20.03 -34.64
CA HIS A 388 7.52 18.70 -35.03
C HIS A 388 9.03 18.69 -35.35
N PRO A 389 9.86 17.90 -34.65
CA PRO A 389 11.27 17.73 -34.97
C PRO A 389 11.48 17.19 -36.38
N LYS A 390 12.53 17.68 -37.04
CA LYS A 390 12.88 17.20 -38.39
C LYS A 390 13.89 16.05 -38.32
N PRO A 391 13.80 15.05 -39.22
CA PRO A 391 14.84 14.03 -39.33
C PRO A 391 16.22 14.66 -39.57
N ASN A 392 17.25 14.11 -38.93
CA ASN A 392 18.61 14.60 -39.10
C ASN A 392 19.18 14.13 -40.45
N PRO A 393 19.43 15.04 -41.41
CA PRO A 393 19.89 14.67 -42.75
C PRO A 393 21.27 14.00 -42.72
N ALA A 394 22.11 14.33 -41.72
CA ALA A 394 23.48 13.82 -41.58
C ALA A 394 23.54 12.38 -41.03
N ILE A 395 22.41 11.79 -40.64
CA ILE A 395 22.42 10.44 -40.07
C ILE A 395 22.85 9.36 -41.08
N LYS A 396 22.62 9.62 -42.38
CA LYS A 396 23.06 8.74 -43.47
C LYS A 396 24.58 8.62 -43.51
N ASP A 397 25.28 9.70 -43.16
CA ASP A 397 26.73 9.78 -43.22
C ASP A 397 27.37 9.39 -41.87
N ASN A 398 26.66 9.57 -40.76
CA ASN A 398 27.10 9.16 -39.44
C ASN A 398 25.94 8.62 -38.57
N PRO A 399 25.79 7.29 -38.47
CA PRO A 399 24.73 6.65 -37.68
C PRO A 399 24.78 6.92 -36.17
N SER A 400 25.88 7.48 -35.65
CA SER A 400 25.98 7.84 -34.23
C SER A 400 25.30 9.17 -33.89
N LEU A 401 24.88 9.95 -34.89
CA LEU A 401 24.17 11.21 -34.68
C LEU A 401 22.71 10.97 -34.25
N PRO A 402 22.10 11.93 -33.52
CA PRO A 402 20.67 11.88 -33.19
C PRO A 402 19.80 11.73 -34.44
N LYS A 403 18.75 10.90 -34.36
CA LYS A 403 17.84 10.65 -35.49
C LYS A 403 17.01 11.88 -35.87
N PHE A 404 16.69 12.71 -34.89
CA PHE A 404 15.91 13.94 -35.06
C PHE A 404 16.67 15.15 -34.54
N LEU A 405 16.45 16.29 -35.19
CA LEU A 405 16.94 17.60 -34.77
C LEU A 405 15.88 18.25 -33.88
N LEU A 406 16.15 18.28 -32.58
CA LEU A 406 15.32 18.92 -31.57
C LEU A 406 15.67 20.40 -31.48
N THR A 407 14.65 21.26 -31.37
CA THR A 407 14.83 22.71 -31.16
C THR A 407 13.96 23.19 -30.01
N GLU A 408 14.16 24.44 -29.57
CA GLU A 408 13.35 25.03 -28.48
C GLU A 408 11.85 25.04 -28.81
N ASP A 409 11.52 25.21 -30.09
CA ASP A 409 10.15 25.26 -30.60
C ASP A 409 9.69 23.94 -31.21
N ALA A 410 10.54 22.91 -31.28
CA ALA A 410 10.18 21.62 -31.85
C ALA A 410 10.69 20.44 -31.03
N THR A 411 9.82 19.89 -30.18
CA THR A 411 10.02 18.64 -29.42
C THR A 411 8.79 17.74 -29.39
N ASN A 412 7.77 18.01 -30.21
CA ASN A 412 6.57 17.20 -30.31
C ASN A 412 6.83 15.97 -31.20
N CYS A 413 6.86 14.78 -30.58
CA CYS A 413 7.13 13.53 -31.27
C CYS A 413 5.87 12.74 -31.65
N ASP A 414 4.68 13.28 -31.40
CA ASP A 414 3.43 12.84 -32.02
C ASP A 414 3.35 13.47 -33.42
N LEU A 415 3.98 12.82 -34.40
CA LEU A 415 4.20 13.37 -35.74
C LEU A 415 2.96 13.25 -36.62
N ASN A 416 2.07 12.31 -36.31
CA ASN A 416 0.83 12.08 -37.01
C ASN A 416 -0.38 12.83 -36.41
N GLU A 417 -0.19 13.48 -35.25
CA GLU A 417 -1.18 14.26 -34.50
C GLU A 417 -2.39 13.46 -34.02
N ASP A 418 -2.20 12.17 -33.72
CA ASP A 418 -3.24 11.28 -33.17
C ASP A 418 -3.38 11.36 -31.64
N GLY A 419 -2.52 12.15 -30.99
CA GLY A 419 -2.47 12.39 -29.56
C GLY A 419 -1.62 11.36 -28.80
N LYS A 420 -0.88 10.49 -29.49
CA LYS A 420 -0.04 9.45 -28.89
C LYS A 420 1.27 9.32 -29.64
N ILE A 421 2.25 8.73 -28.96
CA ILE A 421 3.51 8.32 -29.57
C ILE A 421 3.42 6.83 -29.89
N SER A 422 3.56 6.50 -31.18
CA SER A 422 3.68 5.15 -31.67
C SER A 422 5.12 4.64 -31.53
N PHE A 423 5.27 3.44 -30.96
CA PHE A 423 6.56 2.74 -30.85
C PHE A 423 6.66 1.56 -31.83
N ALA A 424 5.81 1.55 -32.87
CA ALA A 424 5.89 0.55 -33.92
C ALA A 424 7.20 0.70 -34.72
N THR A 425 7.74 -0.41 -35.22
CA THR A 425 9.05 -0.45 -35.89
C THR A 425 9.13 0.37 -37.18
N ASP A 426 8.00 0.57 -37.84
CA ASP A 426 7.82 1.34 -39.06
C ASP A 426 7.43 2.81 -38.80
N ASP A 427 7.30 3.19 -37.53
CA ASP A 427 6.87 4.51 -37.13
C ASP A 427 8.06 5.40 -36.67
N PRO A 428 8.23 6.61 -37.24
CA PRO A 428 9.29 7.53 -36.84
C PRO A 428 9.14 8.11 -35.41
N GLU A 429 7.95 8.07 -34.82
CA GLU A 429 7.63 8.75 -33.55
C GLU A 429 8.42 8.18 -32.36
N GLY A 430 8.51 6.86 -32.24
CA GLY A 430 9.31 6.21 -31.20
C GLY A 430 10.78 6.61 -31.27
N ALA A 431 11.34 6.73 -32.47
CA ALA A 431 12.71 7.19 -32.67
C ALA A 431 12.91 8.68 -32.34
N CYS A 432 11.89 9.52 -32.57
CA CYS A 432 11.87 10.90 -32.11
C CYS A 432 11.86 10.96 -30.58
N SER A 433 10.97 10.20 -29.94
CA SER A 433 10.81 10.13 -28.48
C SER A 433 12.09 9.63 -27.79
N ASP A 434 12.75 8.63 -28.35
CA ASP A 434 14.05 8.14 -27.88
C ASP A 434 15.15 9.22 -27.97
N THR A 435 15.12 10.00 -29.05
CA THR A 435 16.07 11.11 -29.25
C THR A 435 15.88 12.19 -28.19
N CYS A 436 14.63 12.53 -27.88
CA CYS A 436 14.31 13.45 -26.78
C CYS A 436 14.69 12.87 -25.42
N THR A 437 14.35 11.60 -25.16
CA THR A 437 14.62 10.94 -23.88
C THR A 437 16.10 10.95 -23.53
N LYS A 438 16.98 10.72 -24.51
CA LYS A 438 18.45 10.75 -24.37
C LYS A 438 19.03 12.15 -24.14
N ASN A 439 18.31 13.20 -24.52
CA ASN A 439 18.76 14.58 -24.35
C ASN A 439 18.26 15.12 -23.00
N SER A 440 19.15 15.39 -22.04
CA SER A 440 18.82 15.91 -20.71
C SER A 440 18.05 17.23 -20.72
N GLU A 441 18.12 17.99 -21.81
CA GLU A 441 17.44 19.28 -22.04
C GLU A 441 16.14 19.16 -22.83
N CYS A 442 15.65 17.94 -23.08
CA CYS A 442 14.41 17.74 -23.83
C CYS A 442 13.28 17.25 -22.95
N THR A 443 12.16 17.97 -23.03
CA THR A 443 10.84 17.48 -22.65
C THR A 443 10.04 17.26 -23.92
N GLU A 444 9.58 16.04 -24.10
CA GLU A 444 8.74 15.69 -25.24
C GLU A 444 7.36 16.34 -25.05
N PHE A 445 6.92 17.08 -26.07
CA PHE A 445 5.82 18.03 -25.92
C PHE A 445 4.44 17.36 -25.83
N SER A 446 4.19 16.28 -26.58
CA SER A 446 2.90 15.57 -26.50
C SER A 446 2.67 14.92 -25.13
N ASN A 447 3.73 14.36 -24.52
CA ASN A 447 3.71 13.87 -23.15
C ASN A 447 3.49 15.01 -22.14
N PHE A 448 4.11 16.17 -22.36
CA PHE A 448 3.83 17.36 -21.55
C PHE A 448 2.37 17.78 -21.66
N GLN A 449 1.78 17.81 -22.85
CA GLN A 449 0.36 18.14 -23.03
C GLN A 449 -0.56 17.12 -22.35
N GLY A 450 -0.26 15.82 -22.47
CA GLY A 450 -1.10 14.76 -21.92
C GLY A 450 -0.98 14.56 -20.41
N ARG A 451 0.17 14.93 -19.80
CA ARG A 451 0.48 14.61 -18.39
C ARG A 451 0.94 15.80 -17.55
N SER A 452 1.18 16.96 -18.16
CA SER A 452 1.78 18.15 -17.53
C SER A 452 3.16 17.90 -16.91
N SER A 453 3.86 16.85 -17.35
CA SER A 453 5.21 16.52 -16.89
C SER A 453 6.25 17.20 -17.77
N PHE A 454 7.21 17.86 -17.14
CA PHE A 454 8.33 18.53 -17.82
C PHE A 454 9.64 18.29 -17.08
N ARG A 455 10.78 18.61 -17.68
CA ARG A 455 12.08 18.50 -17.03
C ARG A 455 12.52 19.81 -16.40
N LEU A 456 13.01 19.71 -15.17
CA LEU A 456 13.87 20.69 -14.56
C LEU A 456 15.32 20.29 -14.81
N VAL A 457 16.15 21.26 -15.16
CA VAL A 457 17.59 21.08 -15.27
C VAL A 457 18.25 21.89 -14.16
N PHE A 458 19.15 21.26 -13.43
CA PHE A 458 19.86 21.91 -12.35
C PHE A 458 21.33 21.55 -12.32
N THR A 459 22.14 22.55 -11.98
CA THR A 459 23.60 22.47 -12.02
C THR A 459 24.20 23.12 -10.78
N ASP A 460 25.36 22.63 -10.39
CA ASP A 460 26.18 23.21 -9.32
C ASP A 460 27.47 23.88 -9.86
N GLY A 461 27.53 24.08 -11.17
CA GLY A 461 28.71 24.58 -11.90
C GLY A 461 29.69 23.48 -12.33
N ILE A 462 29.55 22.26 -11.81
CA ILE A 462 30.41 21.11 -12.13
C ILE A 462 29.57 20.01 -12.79
N ARG A 463 28.47 19.63 -12.15
CA ARG A 463 27.55 18.57 -12.59
C ARG A 463 26.24 19.17 -13.05
N VAL A 464 25.69 18.61 -14.12
CA VAL A 464 24.35 18.93 -14.61
C VAL A 464 23.47 17.69 -14.42
N ALA A 465 22.36 17.87 -13.73
CA ALA A 465 21.33 16.85 -13.55
C ALA A 465 20.00 17.35 -14.10
N ASN A 466 19.10 16.42 -14.38
CA ASN A 466 17.72 16.73 -14.71
C ASN A 466 16.79 15.79 -13.94
N ILE A 467 15.58 16.27 -13.66
CA ILE A 467 14.53 15.49 -13.01
C ILE A 467 13.18 15.91 -13.59
N GLN A 468 12.22 15.00 -13.63
CA GLN A 468 10.86 15.37 -14.02
C GLN A 468 10.20 16.19 -12.91
N ALA A 469 9.31 17.06 -13.31
CA ALA A 469 8.48 17.89 -12.46
C ALA A 469 7.06 17.93 -13.01
N ASN A 470 6.09 18.04 -12.13
CA ASN A 470 4.69 18.21 -12.47
C ASN A 470 4.11 19.36 -11.64
N GLY A 471 3.71 20.43 -12.32
CA GLY A 471 3.16 21.65 -11.71
C GLY A 471 1.67 21.83 -11.93
N SER A 472 0.95 20.77 -12.34
CA SER A 472 -0.48 20.85 -12.73
C SER A 472 -1.43 21.29 -11.60
N THR A 473 -0.95 21.32 -10.36
CA THR A 473 -1.70 21.85 -9.21
C THR A 473 -1.81 23.37 -9.22
N ASP A 474 -1.05 24.07 -10.07
CA ASP A 474 -1.20 25.50 -10.34
C ASP A 474 -1.54 25.72 -11.82
N SER A 475 -2.80 26.10 -12.08
CA SER A 475 -3.27 26.36 -13.45
C SER A 475 -2.64 27.59 -14.11
N ALA A 476 -2.02 28.48 -13.33
CA ALA A 476 -1.34 29.67 -13.85
C ALA A 476 0.13 29.40 -14.22
N PHE A 477 0.65 28.21 -13.91
CA PHE A 477 2.02 27.86 -14.20
C PHE A 477 2.16 27.22 -15.59
N HIS A 478 2.73 27.98 -16.52
CA HIS A 478 2.97 27.58 -17.90
C HIS A 478 4.48 27.38 -18.16
N PRO A 479 5.02 26.16 -17.95
CA PRO A 479 6.47 25.92 -18.07
C PRO A 479 6.99 26.08 -19.50
N ASP A 480 6.14 25.88 -20.52
CA ASP A 480 6.45 26.11 -21.92
C ASP A 480 6.68 27.60 -22.25
N GLU A 481 6.07 28.54 -21.54
CA GLU A 481 6.37 29.98 -21.70
C GLU A 481 7.64 30.41 -20.93
N LEU A 482 8.17 29.51 -20.11
CA LEU A 482 9.31 29.72 -19.23
C LEU A 482 10.54 28.90 -19.64
N ARG A 483 10.58 28.37 -20.86
CA ARG A 483 11.69 27.57 -21.40
C ARG A 483 13.03 28.24 -21.22
N GLY A 484 14.00 27.47 -20.72
CA GLY A 484 15.34 27.95 -20.43
C GLY A 484 15.45 29.00 -19.32
N LYS A 485 14.34 29.51 -18.77
CA LYS A 485 14.37 30.52 -17.70
C LYS A 485 14.72 29.87 -16.37
N LYS A 486 15.59 30.55 -15.63
CA LYS A 486 15.92 30.24 -14.25
C LYS A 486 14.70 30.49 -13.35
N ILE A 487 14.48 29.59 -12.41
CA ILE A 487 13.44 29.72 -11.38
C ILE A 487 14.09 29.74 -10.00
N ARG A 488 13.45 30.36 -9.00
CA ARG A 488 13.94 30.29 -7.63
C ARG A 488 13.86 28.87 -7.09
N ALA A 489 12.69 28.26 -7.12
CA ALA A 489 12.48 26.96 -6.49
C ALA A 489 11.31 26.21 -7.10
N PHE A 490 11.43 24.88 -7.12
CA PHE A 490 10.35 23.96 -7.37
C PHE A 490 10.36 22.91 -6.25
N THR A 491 9.32 22.93 -5.42
CA THR A 491 9.13 22.04 -4.28
C THR A 491 8.06 21.02 -4.59
N GLY A 492 8.10 19.85 -3.97
CA GLY A 492 7.02 18.89 -4.11
C GLY A 492 7.32 17.55 -3.48
N THR A 493 6.37 16.63 -3.59
CA THR A 493 6.56 15.23 -3.20
C THR A 493 7.29 14.49 -4.32
N LEU A 494 8.37 13.80 -3.99
CA LEU A 494 9.11 12.99 -4.96
C LEU A 494 8.39 11.66 -5.20
N THR A 495 7.88 11.43 -6.41
CA THR A 495 7.25 10.16 -6.80
C THR A 495 8.20 9.35 -7.70
N TYR A 496 8.08 8.02 -7.65
CA TYR A 496 8.87 7.11 -8.45
C TYR A 496 7.94 6.20 -9.28
N PHE A 497 8.28 6.03 -10.55
CA PHE A 497 7.60 5.12 -11.46
C PHE A 497 8.61 4.14 -12.08
N SER A 498 8.56 2.88 -11.66
CA SER A 498 9.53 1.86 -12.10
C SER A 498 9.45 1.53 -13.58
N GLY A 499 8.26 1.59 -14.20
CA GLY A 499 8.07 1.27 -15.62
C GLY A 499 8.86 2.17 -16.57
N GLY A 500 9.26 3.37 -16.13
CA GLY A 500 10.18 4.25 -16.83
C GLY A 500 11.50 4.49 -16.11
N SER A 501 11.70 3.94 -14.90
CA SER A 501 12.77 4.33 -13.97
C SER A 501 12.86 5.85 -13.77
N GLN A 502 11.70 6.47 -13.56
CA GLN A 502 11.55 7.93 -13.58
C GLN A 502 11.13 8.46 -12.21
N PHE A 503 11.78 9.54 -11.80
CA PHE A 503 11.43 10.30 -10.61
C PHE A 503 10.83 11.64 -11.01
N THR A 504 9.72 12.00 -10.36
CA THR A 504 8.97 13.23 -10.61
C THR A 504 8.78 14.00 -9.33
N ILE A 505 9.12 15.29 -9.32
CA ILE A 505 8.73 16.20 -8.24
C ILE A 505 7.32 16.69 -8.54
N GLU A 506 6.35 16.31 -7.73
CA GLU A 506 4.97 16.73 -7.88
C GLU A 506 4.66 17.87 -6.90
N ALA A 507 4.44 19.07 -7.43
CA ALA A 507 4.08 20.23 -6.64
C ALA A 507 2.73 19.99 -5.94
N ARG A 508 2.63 20.33 -4.65
CA ARG A 508 1.39 20.12 -3.88
C ARG A 508 0.34 21.17 -4.21
N CYS A 509 0.78 22.39 -4.50
CA CYS A 509 -0.01 23.55 -4.90
C CYS A 509 0.91 24.62 -5.50
N GLY A 510 0.35 25.78 -5.90
CA GLY A 510 1.14 26.90 -6.45
C GLY A 510 2.21 27.48 -5.51
N ASP A 511 2.05 27.38 -4.18
CA ASP A 511 3.06 27.85 -3.22
C ASP A 511 4.41 27.13 -3.36
N ASP A 512 4.39 25.90 -3.86
CA ASP A 512 5.60 25.10 -4.08
C ASP A 512 6.39 25.55 -5.32
N ILE A 513 5.82 26.42 -6.17
CA ILE A 513 6.40 26.88 -7.44
C ILE A 513 6.79 28.36 -7.33
N VAL A 514 8.09 28.64 -7.36
CA VAL A 514 8.62 30.01 -7.23
C VAL A 514 9.46 30.36 -8.45
N VAL A 515 8.84 31.06 -9.39
CA VAL A 515 9.48 31.46 -10.65
C VAL A 515 10.43 32.64 -10.45
N ASP A 516 10.05 33.63 -9.64
CA ASP A 516 10.84 34.82 -9.39
C ASP A 516 12.07 34.52 -8.51
N VAL A 517 13.26 34.58 -9.10
CA VAL A 517 14.56 34.31 -8.46
C VAL A 517 14.86 35.24 -7.28
N ALA A 518 14.21 36.40 -7.17
CA ALA A 518 14.40 37.32 -6.06
C ALA A 518 13.51 37.00 -4.85
N LYS A 519 12.46 36.19 -5.01
CA LYS A 519 11.55 35.82 -3.92
C LYS A 519 12.08 34.60 -3.17
N ALA A 520 11.90 34.58 -1.85
CA ALA A 520 12.15 33.38 -1.07
C ALA A 520 10.97 32.41 -1.17
N PRO A 521 11.20 31.08 -1.24
CA PRO A 521 10.12 30.11 -1.12
C PRO A 521 9.48 30.18 0.26
N LEU A 522 8.19 29.89 0.32
CA LEU A 522 7.50 29.73 1.59
C LEU A 522 8.07 28.52 2.34
N PRO A 523 8.17 28.60 3.68
CA PRO A 523 8.52 27.44 4.50
C PRO A 523 7.41 26.38 4.42
N SER A 524 7.77 25.11 4.62
CA SER A 524 6.88 23.95 4.51
C SER A 524 5.67 24.00 5.43
N ASP A 525 5.80 24.70 6.56
CA ASP A 525 4.74 24.90 7.56
C ASP A 525 3.69 25.92 7.13
N LYS A 526 3.90 26.60 6.00
CA LYS A 526 2.98 27.57 5.39
C LYS A 526 2.61 27.22 3.95
N ALA A 527 3.56 26.69 3.18
CA ALA A 527 3.35 26.32 1.78
C ALA A 527 2.36 25.16 1.65
N CYS A 528 1.26 25.39 0.93
CA CYS A 528 0.18 24.41 0.74
C CYS A 528 -0.45 23.94 2.05
N VAL A 529 -0.44 24.80 3.06
CA VAL A 529 -1.05 24.55 4.37
C VAL A 529 -2.32 25.38 4.50
N PHE A 530 -3.46 24.69 4.60
CA PHE A 530 -4.77 25.30 4.71
C PHE A 530 -5.41 24.91 6.05
N PRO A 531 -5.47 25.83 7.02
CA PRO A 531 -6.19 25.60 8.26
C PRO A 531 -7.66 25.27 7.99
N ARG A 532 -8.27 24.47 8.87
CA ARG A 532 -9.71 24.19 8.80
C ARG A 532 -10.50 25.47 8.94
N THR A 533 -11.58 25.57 8.18
CA THR A 533 -12.54 26.66 8.32
C THR A 533 -13.47 26.39 9.51
N PHE A 534 -14.06 27.45 10.07
CA PHE A 534 -15.03 27.32 11.16
C PHE A 534 -16.22 26.42 10.81
N ALA A 535 -16.68 26.46 9.56
CA ALA A 535 -17.76 25.61 9.06
C ALA A 535 -17.39 24.11 9.04
N GLU A 536 -16.10 23.78 8.87
CA GLU A 536 -15.61 22.40 8.92
C GLU A 536 -15.38 21.92 10.36
N GLU A 537 -15.03 22.84 11.26
CA GLU A 537 -14.88 22.56 12.69
C GLU A 537 -16.25 22.36 13.38
N SER A 538 -17.30 23.03 12.89
CA SER A 538 -18.67 22.96 13.44
C SER A 538 -19.71 22.66 12.34
N PRO A 539 -19.86 21.39 11.91
CA PRO A 539 -20.76 21.01 10.81
C PRO A 539 -22.26 20.97 11.20
N GLN A 540 -22.70 21.82 12.14
CA GLN A 540 -24.10 21.87 12.59
C GLN A 540 -25.05 22.37 11.51
#